data_AF-A0A9C5YY93-F1
#
_entry.id   AF-A0A9C5YY93-F1
#
_cell.length_a   1.000
_cell.length_b   1.000
_cell.length_c   1.000
_cell.angle_alpha   90.00
_cell.angle_beta   90.00
_cell.angle_gamma   90.00
#
_symmetry.space_group_name_H-M   'P 1'
#
loop_
_entity.id
_entity.type
_entity.pdbx_description
1 polymer ?
#
loop_
_entity_poly.entity_id
_entity_poly.type
_entity_poly.pdbx_seq_one_letter_code
_entity_poly.pdbx_strand_id
1 'polypeptide(L)'
;MTALYETLSSAINLVGLLATACFLYDNFKSLFSILKAVLEPYFRPELPHSLLDRFGKWAVITGGSAGIGKGYAKELAKRGLNVVIISHAKEELIATANEIGNQKS
;
A
#
# COMPACT_ATOMS: atom_id res chain seq x y z
N MET A 1 55.45 20.84 10.81
CA MET A 1 54.57 19.80 11.39
C MET A 1 53.15 20.30 11.65
N THR A 2 52.98 21.51 12.19
CA THR A 2 51.66 22.13 12.53
C THR A 2 50.79 22.47 11.31
N ALA A 3 51.37 23.03 10.24
CA ALA A 3 50.62 23.39 9.03
C ALA A 3 49.95 22.20 8.33
N LEU A 4 50.59 21.02 8.35
CA LEU A 4 50.02 19.80 7.78
C LEU A 4 48.84 19.27 8.62
N TYR A 5 48.94 19.38 9.94
CA TYR A 5 47.88 18.99 10.87
C TYR A 5 46.65 19.91 10.76
N GLU A 6 46.86 21.22 10.63
CA GLU A 6 45.80 22.21 10.38
C GLU A 6 45.04 21.92 9.08
N THR A 7 45.75 21.62 7.99
CA THR A 7 45.11 21.28 6.71
C THR A 7 44.34 19.95 6.77
N LEU A 8 44.87 18.97 7.49
CA LEU A 8 44.24 17.65 7.65
C LEU A 8 42.98 17.75 8.53
N SER A 9 43.06 18.48 9.64
CA SER A 9 41.93 18.76 10.53
C SER A 9 40.81 19.51 9.80
N SER A 10 41.18 20.52 9.01
CA SER A 10 40.21 21.28 8.19
C SER A 10 39.50 20.40 7.15
N ALA A 11 40.22 19.47 6.51
CA ALA A 11 39.63 18.53 5.56
C ALA A 11 38.65 17.55 6.23
N ILE A 12 39.01 17.02 7.41
CA ILE A 12 38.14 16.12 8.18
C ILE A 12 36.87 16.84 8.64
N ASN A 13 36.99 18.08 9.12
CA ASN A 13 35.85 18.89 9.54
C ASN A 13 34.90 19.20 8.38
N LEU A 14 35.43 19.48 7.18
CA LEU A 14 34.61 19.70 5.99
C LEU A 14 33.83 18.45 5.59
N VAL A 15 34.48 17.29 5.58
CA VAL A 15 33.83 16.01 5.26
C VAL A 15 32.76 15.67 6.31
N GLY A 16 33.06 15.89 7.60
CA GLY A 16 32.10 15.69 8.69
C GLY A 16 30.89 16.61 8.61
N LEU A 17 31.09 17.88 8.23
CA LEU A 17 30.01 18.84 8.04
C LEU A 17 29.09 18.43 6.86
N LEU A 18 29.67 17.99 5.75
CA LEU A 18 28.90 17.50 4.60
C LEU A 18 28.13 16.23 4.94
N ALA A 19 28.75 15.28 5.63
CA ALA A 19 28.10 14.03 6.03
C ALA A 19 26.93 14.28 7.00
N THR A 20 27.10 15.17 7.98
CA THR A 20 26.03 15.53 8.92
C THR A 20 24.90 16.30 8.24
N ALA A 21 25.20 17.17 7.27
CA ALA A 21 24.18 17.85 6.46
C ALA A 21 23.37 16.85 5.60
N CYS A 22 24.03 15.89 4.95
CA CYS A 22 23.36 14.83 4.19
C CYS A 22 22.49 13.94 5.09
N PHE A 23 23.03 13.50 6.23
CA PHE A 23 22.27 12.70 7.19
C PHE A 23 21.04 13.46 7.70
N LEU A 24 21.18 14.74 8.05
CA LEU A 24 20.07 15.56 8.50
C LEU A 24 18.99 15.72 7.41
N TYR A 25 19.40 15.90 6.15
CA TYR A 25 18.49 15.99 5.02
C TYR A 25 17.69 14.71 4.80
N ASP A 26 18.33 13.54 4.84
CA ASP A 26 17.66 12.25 4.69
C ASP A 26 16.65 11.99 5.82
N ASN A 27 17.01 12.35 7.05
CA ASN A 27 16.09 12.27 8.20
C ASN A 27 14.89 13.20 8.04
N PHE A 28 15.10 14.43 7.56
CA PHE A 28 14.02 15.40 7.38
C PHE A 28 13.05 15.00 6.26
N LYS A 29 13.57 14.42 5.17
CA LYS A 29 12.76 13.92 4.05
C LYS A 29 11.83 12.78 4.47
N SER A 30 12.32 11.86 5.32
CA SER A 30 11.50 10.76 5.85
C SER A 30 10.31 11.28 6.66
N LEU A 31 10.56 12.26 7.55
CA LEU A 31 9.51 12.87 8.36
C LEU A 31 8.48 13.63 7.49
N PHE A 32 8.94 14.36 6.49
CA PHE A 32 8.07 15.08 5.56
C PHE A 32 7.22 14.12 4.70
N SER A 33 7.76 12.95 4.34
CA SER A 33 7.02 11.92 3.62
C SER A 33 5.89 11.32 4.45
N ILE A 34 6.12 11.09 5.75
CA ILE A 34 5.08 10.61 6.67
C ILE A 34 4.01 11.69 6.87
N LEU A 35 4.43 12.94 7.12
CA LEU A 35 3.51 14.06 7.28
C LEU A 35 2.64 14.25 6.04
N LYS A 36 3.25 14.21 4.84
CA LYS A 36 2.52 14.28 3.58
C LYS A 36 1.58 13.08 3.42
N ALA A 37 2.00 11.85 3.71
CA ALA A 37 1.14 10.67 3.63
C ALA A 37 -0.07 10.72 4.58
N VAL A 38 0.08 11.35 5.76
CA VAL A 38 -1.02 11.56 6.71
C VAL A 38 -1.94 12.70 6.27
N LEU A 39 -1.40 13.72 5.61
CA LEU A 39 -2.13 14.93 5.21
C LEU A 39 -2.79 14.81 3.83
N GLU A 40 -2.22 14.03 2.92
CA GLU A 40 -2.68 13.81 1.54
C GLU A 40 -4.13 13.26 1.44
N PRO A 41 -4.61 12.38 2.34
CA PRO A 41 -6.02 11.97 2.38
C PRO A 41 -6.99 13.11 2.73
N TYR A 42 -6.54 14.15 3.44
CA TYR A 42 -7.39 15.29 3.83
C TYR A 42 -7.52 16.32 2.70
N PHE A 43 -6.48 16.46 1.86
CA PHE A 43 -6.47 17.42 0.76
C PHE A 43 -6.96 16.85 -0.58
N ARG A 44 -7.17 15.53 -0.70
CA ARG A 44 -7.73 14.88 -1.91
C ARG A 44 -8.95 14.01 -1.57
N PRO A 45 -10.13 14.62 -1.38
CA PRO A 45 -11.36 13.88 -1.11
C PRO A 45 -11.91 13.10 -2.32
N GLU A 46 -11.33 13.26 -3.53
CA GLU A 46 -11.74 12.57 -4.76
C GLU A 46 -11.22 11.13 -4.90
N LEU A 47 -11.05 10.42 -3.79
CA LEU A 47 -10.98 8.97 -3.86
C LEU A 47 -12.42 8.48 -4.12
N PRO A 48 -12.70 7.79 -5.23
CA PRO A 48 -14.05 7.33 -5.55
C PRO A 48 -14.63 6.60 -4.34
N HIS A 49 -15.77 7.12 -3.86
CA HIS A 49 -16.38 6.75 -2.57
C HIS A 49 -16.73 5.27 -2.49
N SER A 50 -16.77 4.57 -3.63
CA SER A 50 -16.95 3.13 -3.69
C SER A 50 -16.09 2.49 -4.78
N LEU A 51 -15.78 1.20 -4.60
CA LEU A 51 -15.14 0.39 -5.64
C LEU A 51 -15.99 0.29 -6.91
N LEU A 52 -17.32 0.45 -6.78
CA LEU A 52 -18.26 0.44 -7.89
C LEU A 52 -18.05 1.65 -8.82
N ASP A 53 -17.80 2.82 -8.26
CA ASP A 53 -17.58 4.05 -9.04
C ASP A 53 -16.25 4.00 -9.80
N ARG A 54 -15.24 3.34 -9.22
CA ARG A 54 -13.89 3.27 -9.82
C ARG A 54 -13.72 2.14 -10.83
N PHE A 55 -14.25 0.96 -10.51
CA PHE A 55 -13.95 -0.28 -11.23
C PHE A 55 -15.19 -0.95 -11.83
N GLY A 56 -16.39 -0.45 -11.53
CA GLY A 56 -17.65 -1.00 -12.00
C GLY A 56 -18.21 -2.10 -11.10
N LYS A 57 -19.29 -2.73 -11.58
CA LYS A 57 -20.12 -3.65 -10.79
C LYS A 57 -19.59 -5.08 -10.68
N TRP A 58 -18.53 -5.43 -11.39
CA TRP A 58 -18.05 -6.80 -11.51
C TRP A 58 -16.61 -6.94 -11.07
N ALA A 59 -16.32 -7.99 -10.30
CA ALA A 59 -14.98 -8.39 -9.91
C ALA A 59 -14.72 -9.84 -10.32
N VAL A 60 -13.60 -10.08 -11.00
CA VAL A 60 -13.16 -11.43 -11.38
C VAL A 60 -11.99 -11.83 -10.50
N ILE A 61 -12.06 -12.99 -9.86
CA ILE A 61 -11.06 -13.50 -8.93
C ILE A 61 -10.57 -14.85 -9.42
N THR A 62 -9.31 -14.90 -9.82
CA THR A 62 -8.59 -16.15 -10.13
C THR A 62 -8.01 -16.72 -8.83
N GLY A 63 -8.38 -17.95 -8.48
CA GLY A 63 -8.04 -18.60 -7.21
C GLY A 63 -8.97 -18.25 -6.05
N GLY A 64 -10.23 -17.88 -6.31
CA GLY A 64 -11.17 -17.45 -5.27
C GLY A 64 -11.91 -18.56 -4.51
N SER A 65 -11.59 -19.85 -4.75
CA SER A 65 -12.29 -20.96 -4.08
C SER A 65 -11.87 -21.16 -2.61
N ALA A 66 -10.66 -20.74 -2.24
CA ALA A 66 -10.11 -20.94 -0.90
C ALA A 66 -9.16 -19.79 -0.48
N GLY A 67 -8.70 -19.85 0.78
CA GLY A 67 -7.68 -18.96 1.33
C GLY A 67 -8.02 -17.46 1.19
N ILE A 68 -7.00 -16.68 0.81
CA ILE A 68 -7.13 -15.22 0.63
C ILE A 68 -8.13 -14.85 -0.47
N GLY A 69 -8.19 -15.64 -1.55
CA GLY A 69 -9.08 -15.37 -2.68
C GLY A 69 -10.55 -15.48 -2.27
N LYS A 70 -10.89 -16.48 -1.45
CA LYS A 70 -12.22 -16.63 -0.85
C LYS A 70 -12.58 -15.45 0.05
N GLY A 71 -11.63 -14.97 0.85
CA GLY A 71 -11.80 -13.78 1.69
C GLY A 71 -12.12 -12.54 0.86
N TYR A 72 -11.34 -12.27 -0.19
CA TYR A 72 -11.59 -11.18 -1.12
C TYR A 72 -12.94 -11.31 -1.83
N ALA A 73 -13.32 -12.52 -2.26
CA ALA A 73 -14.61 -12.76 -2.90
C ALA A 73 -15.79 -12.38 -1.99
N LYS A 74 -15.71 -12.75 -0.71
CA LYS A 74 -16.73 -12.38 0.29
C LYS A 74 -16.79 -10.87 0.53
N GLU A 75 -15.64 -10.23 0.74
CA GLU A 75 -15.62 -8.79 1.04
C GLU A 75 -16.05 -7.93 -0.16
N LEU A 76 -15.71 -8.34 -1.39
CA LEU A 76 -16.19 -7.66 -2.59
C LEU A 76 -17.70 -7.85 -2.80
N ALA A 77 -18.22 -9.04 -2.54
CA ALA A 77 -19.66 -9.29 -2.61
C ALA A 77 -20.45 -8.48 -1.56
N LYS A 78 -19.95 -8.38 -0.32
CA LYS A 78 -20.54 -7.53 0.73
C LYS A 78 -20.58 -6.05 0.36
N ARG A 79 -19.59 -5.58 -0.41
CA ARG A 79 -19.52 -4.20 -0.92
C ARG A 79 -20.44 -3.96 -2.12
N GLY A 80 -21.25 -4.94 -2.51
CA GLY A 80 -22.24 -4.83 -3.58
C GLY A 80 -21.72 -5.15 -4.98
N LEU A 81 -20.49 -5.68 -5.11
CA LEU A 81 -19.97 -6.14 -6.40
C LEU A 81 -20.51 -7.52 -6.73
N ASN A 82 -20.78 -7.75 -8.01
CA ASN A 82 -20.99 -9.08 -8.54
C ASN A 82 -19.62 -9.76 -8.71
N VAL A 83 -19.45 -10.95 -8.14
CA VAL A 83 -18.15 -11.63 -8.11
C VAL A 83 -18.17 -12.87 -9.00
N VAL A 84 -17.18 -12.99 -9.88
CA VAL A 84 -16.91 -14.19 -10.68
C VAL A 84 -15.66 -14.85 -10.12
N ILE A 85 -15.79 -16.10 -9.68
CA ILE A 85 -14.69 -16.88 -9.11
C ILE A 85 -14.24 -17.92 -10.12
N ILE A 86 -12.93 -18.00 -10.34
CA ILE A 86 -12.29 -18.99 -11.23
C ILE A 86 -11.31 -19.81 -10.39
N SER A 87 -11.44 -21.13 -10.38
CA SER A 87 -10.53 -22.06 -9.71
C SER A 87 -10.57 -23.44 -10.36
N HIS A 88 -9.63 -24.31 -10.03
CA HIS A 88 -9.56 -25.69 -10.52
C HIS A 88 -10.36 -26.67 -9.65
N ALA A 89 -10.56 -26.37 -8.37
CA ALA A 89 -11.29 -27.23 -7.42
C ALA A 89 -12.80 -26.93 -7.45
N LYS A 90 -13.58 -27.82 -8.06
CA LYS A 90 -15.01 -27.60 -8.33
C LYS A 90 -15.85 -27.57 -7.06
N GLU A 91 -15.60 -28.48 -6.12
CA GLU A 91 -16.36 -28.64 -4.89
C GLU A 91 -16.22 -27.40 -4.00
N GLU A 92 -14.99 -26.92 -3.80
CA GLU A 92 -14.68 -25.72 -3.02
C GLU A 92 -15.24 -24.45 -3.67
N LEU A 93 -15.22 -24.39 -5.00
CA LEU A 93 -15.76 -23.27 -5.77
C LEU A 93 -17.27 -23.17 -5.60
N ILE A 94 -18.00 -24.29 -5.70
CA ILE A 94 -19.45 -24.32 -5.49
C ILE A 94 -19.80 -23.95 -4.05
N ALA A 95 -19.08 -24.51 -3.07
CA ALA A 95 -19.28 -24.19 -1.67
C ALA A 95 -19.11 -22.68 -1.41
N THR A 96 -18.05 -22.08 -1.94
CA THR A 96 -17.79 -20.65 -1.79
C THR A 96 -18.82 -19.78 -2.51
N ALA A 97 -19.25 -20.18 -3.72
CA ALA A 97 -20.30 -19.48 -4.45
C ALA A 97 -21.64 -19.50 -3.69
N ASN A 98 -22.00 -20.64 -3.11
CA ASN A 98 -23.21 -20.77 -2.29
C ASN A 98 -23.13 -19.94 -1.01
N GLU A 99 -21.98 -19.94 -0.33
CA GLU A 99 -21.75 -19.11 0.85
C GLU A 99 -21.93 -17.62 0.53
N ILE A 100 -21.41 -17.15 -0.60
CA ILE A 100 -21.53 -15.73 -1.01
C ILE A 100 -22.96 -15.41 -1.43
N GLY A 101 -23.61 -16.30 -2.19
CA GLY A 101 -25.00 -16.11 -2.63
C GLY A 101 -25.98 -16.02 -1.47
N ASN A 102 -25.78 -16.84 -0.42
CA ASN A 102 -26.64 -16.87 0.76
C ASN A 102 -26.38 -15.71 1.74
N GLN A 103 -25.28 -14.97 1.60
CA GLN A 103 -24.96 -13.80 2.43
C GLN A 103 -25.61 -12.49 1.93
N LYS A 104 -26.25 -12.50 0.76
CA LYS A 104 -27.09 -11.39 0.28
C LYS A 104 -28.44 -11.43 1.02
N SER A 105 -28.50 -10.83 2.22
CA SER A 105 -29.75 -10.52 2.92
C SER A 105 -29.79 -9.07 3.36
#